data_AF-A0A6A6F752-F1
#
_entry.id   AF-A0A6A6F752-F1
#
_cell.length_a   1.000
_cell.length_b   1.000
_cell.length_c   1.000
_cell.angle_alpha   90.00
_cell.angle_beta   90.00
_cell.angle_gamma   90.00
#
_symmetry.space_group_name_H-M   'P 1'
#
loop_
_entity.id
_entity.type
_entity.pdbx_description
1 polymer ?
#
loop_
_entity_poly.entity_id
_entity_poly.type
_entity_poly.pdbx_seq_one_letter_code
_entity_poly.pdbx_strand_id
1 'polypeptide(L)'
;MGTHPAAGHFTTLDSWKKGALGVINNVLKEPLKLELVNVIGGGDQEWATVELKADSVCKNGMPYPQRYAWLLRFDEKGTVVQAKAYLDSALVQKAVDGNSGEGRPDLPNMPREIITIQAGQCGNSVGSQFWRQLCVEHGINQDGNLEEFATEGGDRKDVFFYQSDDTRYIPRAILLDLEPRVINNIQTGPYKNIYNPENFYVHKEGTGAGNNWAAGYDMGGQVQDEVLDMIDREADGSDSLEGFMLLHSIAGGTGSGLGSFLLEQLNDRFPKKLIQTYSVFPDTQNAGDVVVQPYNSLLAMRRLTQNADAVVVLDNGALSRIAADTLHVQEPSFEQTNQLVSTVMSASTATLRYPGYMHNDLVGIVASLIPTPRCHFLQTSYTPFTGNNVDSARTVRKTTVLDVMRRLLQPKNQMVSAKPNKNSCYISILNIIMGDADPTDVHKSLLRIRERNLASFIPWGPASIQVALSRTSPYTQPPYTTRSPPRVSGLMLANHTGIATLFKRIVFQYDRLRKRNAFVDTYKRHGTFRDGLGEFDTSREVLMDLINEYEEAERADYLTGAQQDDPADEGADARTDGVTGR
;
A
#
# COMPACT_ATOMS: atom_id res chain seq x y z
N MET A 1 25.81 4.88 -19.65
CA MET A 1 25.73 5.50 -21.00
C MET A 1 24.36 5.17 -21.56
N GLY A 2 23.64 6.16 -22.11
CA GLY A 2 22.19 6.08 -22.32
C GLY A 2 21.75 4.79 -23.00
N THR A 3 20.80 4.09 -22.36
CA THR A 3 20.17 2.84 -22.83
C THR A 3 19.22 3.05 -24.02
N HIS A 4 19.56 4.00 -24.90
CA HIS A 4 18.76 4.35 -26.06
C HIS A 4 19.26 3.54 -27.26
N PRO A 5 18.40 2.84 -28.01
CA PRO A 5 18.83 1.97 -29.13
C PRO A 5 19.57 2.68 -30.26
N ALA A 6 19.34 3.99 -30.42
CA ALA A 6 20.05 4.84 -31.39
C ALA A 6 21.28 5.58 -30.80
N ALA A 7 21.61 5.38 -29.51
CA ALA A 7 22.78 5.99 -28.89
C ALA A 7 24.05 5.20 -29.25
N GLY A 8 25.07 5.90 -29.72
CA GLY A 8 26.35 5.33 -30.10
C GLY A 8 27.38 6.43 -30.31
N HIS A 9 28.66 6.06 -30.33
CA HIS A 9 29.73 6.99 -30.70
C HIS A 9 29.97 6.90 -32.21
N PHE A 10 29.50 7.89 -32.96
CA PHE A 10 29.62 7.92 -34.42
C PHE A 10 30.68 8.92 -34.83
N THR A 11 31.70 8.43 -35.54
CA THR A 11 32.85 9.22 -36.00
C THR A 11 32.72 9.67 -37.45
N THR A 12 31.64 9.28 -38.15
CA THR A 12 31.32 9.72 -39.52
C THR A 12 29.81 9.82 -39.74
N LEU A 13 29.39 10.70 -40.63
CA LEU A 13 27.96 10.88 -40.99
C LEU A 13 27.31 9.59 -41.50
N ASP A 14 28.04 8.77 -42.27
CA ASP A 14 27.50 7.52 -42.82
C ASP A 14 27.33 6.44 -41.74
N SER A 15 28.24 6.35 -40.77
CA SER A 15 28.07 5.46 -39.61
C SER A 15 26.87 5.87 -38.75
N TRP A 16 26.63 7.18 -38.63
CA TRP A 16 25.49 7.73 -37.92
C TRP A 16 24.16 7.47 -38.64
N LYS A 17 24.09 7.69 -39.96
CA LYS A 17 22.88 7.41 -40.76
C LYS A 17 22.48 5.94 -40.69
N LYS A 18 23.44 5.01 -40.76
CA LYS A 18 23.16 3.57 -40.70
C LYS A 18 22.85 3.09 -39.28
N GLY A 19 23.50 3.65 -38.27
CA GLY A 19 23.29 3.29 -36.87
C GLY A 19 22.06 3.96 -36.26
N ALA A 20 22.18 5.25 -35.91
CA ALA A 20 21.16 5.97 -35.15
C ALA A 20 19.83 6.12 -35.91
N LEU A 21 19.89 6.61 -37.16
CA LEU A 21 18.67 6.79 -37.97
C LEU A 21 18.14 5.47 -38.54
N GLY A 22 19.01 4.50 -38.82
CA GLY A 22 18.62 3.17 -39.29
C GLY A 22 17.74 2.42 -38.28
N VAL A 23 18.08 2.51 -36.99
CA VAL A 23 17.28 1.91 -35.91
C VAL A 23 15.89 2.54 -35.80
N ILE A 24 15.78 3.87 -35.93
CA ILE A 24 14.50 4.58 -35.84
C ILE A 24 13.65 4.36 -37.10
N ASN A 25 14.25 4.35 -38.29
CA ASN A 25 13.54 4.08 -39.54
C ASN A 25 12.92 2.67 -39.58
N ASN A 26 13.44 1.71 -38.82
CA ASN A 26 12.87 0.36 -38.74
C ASN A 26 11.47 0.35 -38.09
N VAL A 27 11.11 1.36 -37.29
CA VAL A 27 9.82 1.45 -36.58
C VAL A 27 8.84 2.47 -37.19
N LEU A 28 9.28 3.26 -38.18
CA LEU A 28 8.48 4.27 -38.87
C LEU A 28 7.87 3.75 -40.19
N LYS A 29 6.71 4.28 -40.57
CA LYS A 29 6.01 3.92 -41.81
C LYS A 29 6.69 4.52 -43.04
N GLU A 30 7.28 5.70 -42.89
CA GLU A 30 8.09 6.39 -43.89
C GLU A 30 9.43 6.79 -43.28
N PRO A 31 10.49 7.00 -44.10
CA PRO A 31 11.78 7.46 -43.60
C PRO A 31 11.66 8.78 -42.83
N LEU A 32 12.33 8.86 -41.67
CA LEU A 32 12.32 10.03 -40.79
C LEU A 32 12.75 11.29 -41.55
N LYS A 33 11.90 12.33 -41.50
CA LYS A 33 12.20 13.67 -42.03
C LYS A 33 12.48 14.61 -40.86
N LEU A 34 13.61 15.32 -40.93
CA LEU A 34 14.07 16.24 -39.89
C LEU A 34 14.13 17.66 -40.45
N GLU A 35 13.48 18.58 -39.75
CA GLU A 35 13.50 20.01 -40.03
C GLU A 35 14.40 20.71 -39.00
N LEU A 36 15.29 21.59 -39.46
CA LEU A 36 16.14 22.38 -38.59
C LEU A 36 15.33 23.50 -37.93
N VAL A 37 15.32 23.53 -36.59
CA VAL A 37 14.56 24.53 -35.81
C VAL A 37 15.49 25.61 -35.26
N ASN A 38 16.60 25.22 -34.64
CA ASN A 38 17.52 26.17 -34.02
C ASN A 38 18.97 25.65 -33.99
N VAL A 39 19.95 26.54 -33.90
CA VAL A 39 21.37 26.21 -33.69
C VAL A 39 21.92 27.12 -32.59
N ILE A 40 22.39 26.53 -31.49
CA ILE A 40 22.87 27.21 -30.29
C ILE A 40 24.33 26.81 -30.06
N GLY A 41 25.23 27.80 -30.14
CA GLY A 41 26.67 27.57 -30.25
C GLY A 41 27.07 27.21 -31.69
N GLY A 42 28.33 27.47 -32.04
CA GLY A 42 28.85 27.36 -33.41
C GLY A 42 29.58 28.63 -33.85
N GLY A 43 30.73 28.46 -34.54
CA GLY A 43 31.74 29.49 -34.79
C GLY A 43 33.13 28.90 -34.52
N ASP A 44 33.95 29.59 -33.73
CA ASP A 44 35.29 29.12 -33.28
C ASP A 44 35.23 27.97 -32.25
N GLN A 45 34.02 27.55 -31.86
CA GLN A 45 33.81 26.46 -30.92
C GLN A 45 33.69 25.14 -31.67
N GLU A 46 34.40 24.12 -31.18
CA GLU A 46 34.50 22.82 -31.84
C GLU A 46 33.14 22.11 -31.96
N TRP A 47 32.17 22.43 -31.10
CA TRP A 47 30.83 21.81 -31.07
C TRP A 47 29.71 22.85 -31.13
N ALA A 48 28.64 22.53 -31.85
CA ALA A 48 27.40 23.31 -31.90
C ALA A 48 26.20 22.45 -31.50
N THR A 49 25.25 23.02 -30.77
CA THR A 49 23.99 22.35 -30.43
C THR A 49 22.94 22.67 -31.49
N VAL A 50 22.30 21.67 -32.07
CA VAL A 50 21.35 21.81 -33.18
C VAL A 50 20.01 21.21 -32.76
N GLU A 51 18.98 22.04 -32.70
CA GLU A 51 17.60 21.62 -32.47
C GLU A 51 16.94 21.27 -33.81
N LEU A 52 16.43 20.05 -33.93
CA LEU A 52 15.71 19.54 -35.10
C LEU A 52 14.31 19.09 -34.67
N LYS A 53 13.31 19.18 -35.56
CA LYS A 53 11.97 18.63 -35.35
C LYS A 53 11.68 17.55 -36.38
N ALA A 54 11.04 16.46 -35.98
CA ALA A 54 10.40 15.52 -36.89
C ALA A 54 8.90 15.48 -36.64
N ASP A 55 8.15 15.29 -37.71
CA ASP A 55 6.74 14.93 -37.67
C ASP A 55 6.58 13.69 -38.55
N SER A 56 6.39 12.52 -37.94
CA SER A 56 6.39 11.23 -38.63
C SER A 56 5.36 10.29 -38.02
N VAL A 57 5.08 9.17 -38.67
CA VAL A 57 4.08 8.19 -38.20
C VAL A 57 4.71 6.81 -38.06
N CYS A 58 4.53 6.19 -36.90
CA CYS A 58 5.01 4.84 -36.61
C CYS A 58 4.27 3.78 -37.44
N LYS A 59 4.87 2.59 -37.63
CA LYS A 59 4.23 1.48 -38.37
C LYS A 59 2.90 1.03 -37.76
N ASN A 60 2.71 1.22 -36.45
CA ASN A 60 1.48 0.93 -35.72
C ASN A 60 0.42 2.06 -35.78
N GLY A 61 0.64 3.10 -36.59
CA GLY A 61 -0.32 4.19 -36.81
C GLY A 61 -0.28 5.31 -35.77
N MET A 62 0.54 5.19 -34.72
CA MET A 62 0.70 6.29 -33.76
C MET A 62 1.51 7.45 -34.38
N PRO A 63 1.07 8.70 -34.19
CA PRO A 63 1.86 9.87 -34.58
C PRO A 63 3.12 9.96 -33.70
N TYR A 64 4.24 10.31 -34.33
CA TYR A 64 5.57 10.43 -33.73
C TYR A 64 6.14 11.84 -33.97
N PRO A 65 5.54 12.86 -33.35
CA PRO A 65 6.13 14.19 -33.32
C PRO A 65 7.30 14.21 -32.34
N GLN A 66 8.48 14.62 -32.81
CA GLN A 66 9.68 14.69 -31.98
C GLN A 66 10.43 15.99 -32.15
N ARG A 67 11.08 16.43 -31.08
CA ARG A 67 12.14 17.44 -31.13
C ARG A 67 13.43 16.81 -30.63
N TYR A 68 14.50 17.09 -31.35
CA TYR A 68 15.82 16.54 -31.10
C TYR A 68 16.79 17.68 -30.84
N ALA A 69 17.69 17.51 -29.87
CA ALA A 69 18.83 18.41 -29.70
C ALA A 69 20.12 17.61 -29.91
N TRP A 70 20.94 18.03 -30.86
CA TRP A 70 22.15 17.32 -31.27
C TRP A 70 23.37 18.16 -31.00
N LEU A 71 24.38 17.60 -30.34
CA LEU A 71 25.69 18.23 -30.26
C LEU A 71 26.51 17.74 -31.46
N LEU A 72 26.77 18.61 -32.43
CA LEU A 72 27.50 18.30 -33.66
C LEU A 72 28.89 18.96 -33.66
N ARG A 73 29.90 18.19 -34.06
CA ARG A 73 31.26 18.66 -34.32
C ARG A 73 31.45 18.82 -35.82
N PHE A 74 31.85 20.00 -36.24
CA PHE A 74 32.10 20.33 -37.65
C PHE A 74 33.60 20.37 -37.92
N ASP A 75 34.02 19.92 -39.09
CA ASP A 75 35.39 20.18 -39.54
C ASP A 75 35.55 21.61 -40.08
N GLU A 76 36.78 21.99 -40.41
CA GLU A 76 37.13 23.31 -40.95
C GLU A 76 36.39 23.67 -42.26
N LYS A 77 35.75 22.69 -42.92
CA LYS A 77 34.94 22.88 -44.13
C LYS A 77 33.44 22.95 -43.84
N GLY A 78 33.04 22.96 -42.57
CA GLY A 78 31.64 22.98 -42.14
C GLY A 78 30.93 21.64 -42.33
N THR A 79 31.66 20.54 -42.48
CA THR A 79 31.08 19.21 -42.62
C THR A 79 30.96 18.54 -41.25
N VAL A 80 29.82 17.92 -40.96
CA VAL A 80 29.62 17.19 -39.69
C VAL A 80 30.53 15.97 -39.66
N VAL A 81 31.56 16.01 -38.82
CA VAL A 81 32.51 14.91 -38.62
C VAL A 81 32.21 14.10 -37.38
N GLN A 82 31.45 14.65 -36.42
CA GLN A 82 31.03 13.91 -35.24
C GLN A 82 29.66 14.37 -34.79
N ALA A 83 28.81 13.44 -34.36
CA ALA A 83 27.48 13.74 -33.85
C ALA A 83 27.26 13.04 -32.50
N LYS A 84 26.81 13.78 -31.50
CA LYS A 84 26.37 13.26 -30.20
C LYS A 84 24.89 13.62 -29.99
N ALA A 85 24.07 12.63 -29.69
CA ALA A 85 22.62 12.77 -29.56
C ALA A 85 22.18 13.10 -28.13
N TYR A 86 21.23 14.02 -27.96
CA TYR A 86 20.35 14.10 -26.80
C TYR A 86 18.89 13.99 -27.27
N LEU A 87 18.22 12.91 -26.89
CA LEU A 87 16.81 12.65 -27.23
C LEU A 87 15.92 12.78 -25.99
N ASP A 88 14.70 13.29 -26.16
CA ASP A 88 13.64 13.14 -25.17
C ASP A 88 13.38 11.66 -24.91
N SER A 89 13.67 11.26 -23.69
CA SER A 89 13.88 9.88 -23.31
C SER A 89 12.57 9.11 -23.18
N ALA A 90 11.46 9.75 -22.83
CA ALA A 90 10.22 9.07 -22.47
C ALA A 90 9.38 8.64 -23.69
N LEU A 91 9.33 9.45 -24.76
CA LEU A 91 8.55 9.14 -25.96
C LEU A 91 9.26 8.14 -26.87
N VAL A 92 10.58 8.22 -26.97
CA VAL A 92 11.35 7.22 -27.72
C VAL A 92 11.40 5.90 -26.98
N GLN A 93 11.50 5.91 -25.65
CA GLN A 93 11.33 4.70 -24.85
C GLN A 93 9.91 4.15 -24.97
N LYS A 94 8.84 4.95 -25.04
CA LYS A 94 7.48 4.47 -25.36
C LYS A 94 7.34 3.85 -26.77
N ALA A 95 8.04 4.38 -27.77
CA ALA A 95 8.03 3.86 -29.14
C ALA A 95 8.93 2.63 -29.31
N VAL A 96 10.01 2.56 -28.52
CA VAL A 96 10.92 1.42 -28.41
C VAL A 96 10.29 0.33 -27.55
N ASP A 97 9.82 0.57 -26.34
CA ASP A 97 9.08 -0.37 -25.49
C ASP A 97 7.76 -0.82 -26.15
N GLY A 98 7.15 0.05 -26.96
CA GLY A 98 6.02 -0.30 -27.83
C GLY A 98 6.38 -1.24 -28.99
N ASN A 99 7.68 -1.47 -29.26
CA ASN A 99 8.18 -2.31 -30.36
C ASN A 99 9.33 -3.30 -30.00
N SER A 100 9.96 -3.22 -28.82
CA SER A 100 11.19 -3.93 -28.43
C SER A 100 11.52 -3.66 -26.94
N GLY A 101 11.47 -4.69 -26.10
CA GLY A 101 11.57 -4.56 -24.64
C GLY A 101 12.98 -4.30 -24.06
N GLU A 102 12.94 -3.79 -22.81
CA GLU A 102 13.96 -3.73 -21.74
C GLU A 102 14.98 -2.55 -21.67
N GLY A 103 14.82 -1.71 -20.62
CA GLY A 103 15.91 -1.19 -19.75
C GLY A 103 16.35 0.29 -19.86
N ARG A 104 16.09 1.14 -18.83
CA ARG A 104 16.66 2.50 -18.61
C ARG A 104 16.99 2.72 -17.10
N PRO A 105 18.02 3.49 -16.72
CA PRO A 105 18.43 3.74 -15.33
C PRO A 105 17.73 4.96 -14.68
N ASP A 106 17.64 4.93 -13.34
CA ASP A 106 16.72 5.66 -12.46
C ASP A 106 16.99 7.18 -12.24
N LEU A 107 15.91 7.94 -12.10
CA LEU A 107 15.88 9.32 -11.58
C LEU A 107 16.15 9.34 -10.06
N PRO A 108 16.76 10.40 -9.49
CA PRO A 108 16.95 10.50 -8.04
C PRO A 108 15.58 10.51 -7.34
N ASN A 109 15.35 9.48 -6.53
CA ASN A 109 14.09 9.21 -5.85
C ASN A 109 13.97 10.16 -4.64
N MET A 110 13.06 11.12 -4.66
CA MET A 110 12.80 11.95 -3.47
C MET A 110 12.33 11.03 -2.31
N PRO A 111 12.81 11.25 -1.08
CA PRO A 111 12.38 10.48 0.09
C PRO A 111 10.86 10.59 0.25
N ARG A 112 10.23 9.50 0.72
CA ARG A 112 8.79 9.40 0.93
C ARG A 112 8.55 8.74 2.27
N GLU A 113 8.61 9.53 3.32
CA GLU A 113 8.64 9.02 4.68
C GLU A 113 7.24 8.65 5.16
N ILE A 114 7.16 7.62 6.02
CA ILE A 114 5.92 7.15 6.61
C ILE A 114 6.09 7.10 8.13
N ILE A 115 5.19 7.78 8.84
CA ILE A 115 5.16 7.77 10.31
C ILE A 115 4.24 6.66 10.78
N THR A 116 4.77 5.76 11.61
CA THR A 116 4.00 4.65 12.19
C THR A 116 3.51 5.02 13.58
N ILE A 117 2.20 5.02 13.80
CA ILE A 117 1.58 5.30 15.10
C ILE A 117 1.05 3.98 15.68
N GLN A 118 1.46 3.64 16.88
CA GLN A 118 1.10 2.40 17.57
C GLN A 118 0.21 2.74 18.76
N ALA A 119 -1.04 2.28 18.75
CA ALA A 119 -2.02 2.63 19.77
C ALA A 119 -2.49 1.41 20.59
N GLY A 120 -2.23 1.47 21.89
CA GLY A 120 -2.64 0.48 22.88
C GLY A 120 -1.87 -0.84 22.82
N GLN A 121 -2.20 -1.74 23.75
CA GLN A 121 -1.48 -3.01 23.93
C GLN A 121 -1.26 -3.80 22.63
N CYS A 122 -2.31 -3.97 21.82
CA CYS A 122 -2.23 -4.73 20.58
C CYS A 122 -1.35 -4.03 19.53
N GLY A 123 -1.56 -2.72 19.31
CA GLY A 123 -0.79 -1.93 18.36
C GLY A 123 0.71 -1.93 18.69
N ASN A 124 1.06 -1.69 19.96
CA ASN A 124 2.45 -1.70 20.43
C ASN A 124 3.10 -3.10 20.33
N SER A 125 2.34 -4.16 20.62
CA SER A 125 2.86 -5.55 20.56
C SER A 125 3.14 -6.00 19.12
N VAL A 126 2.24 -5.68 18.18
CA VAL A 126 2.44 -5.94 16.75
C VAL A 126 3.57 -5.06 16.21
N GLY A 127 3.56 -3.78 16.57
CA GLY A 127 4.53 -2.79 16.15
C GLY A 127 5.97 -3.15 16.54
N SER A 128 6.20 -3.66 17.76
CA SER A 128 7.55 -4.07 18.15
C SER A 128 8.07 -5.27 17.34
N GLN A 129 7.19 -6.21 16.98
CA GLN A 129 7.55 -7.33 16.10
C GLN A 129 7.78 -6.86 14.65
N PHE A 130 7.03 -5.85 14.19
CA PHE A 130 7.23 -5.24 12.87
C PHE A 130 8.59 -4.55 12.76
N TRP A 131 8.95 -3.70 13.72
CA TRP A 131 10.25 -3.02 13.72
C TRP A 131 11.43 -3.97 13.88
N ARG A 132 11.29 -5.01 14.71
CA ARG A 132 12.29 -6.09 14.80
C ARG A 132 12.52 -6.76 13.44
N GLN A 133 11.44 -7.09 12.72
CA GLN A 133 11.52 -7.72 11.42
C GLN A 133 12.18 -6.79 10.38
N LEU A 134 11.83 -5.49 10.39
CA LEU A 134 12.47 -4.49 9.54
C LEU A 134 13.97 -4.34 9.83
N CYS A 135 14.38 -4.29 11.10
CA CYS A 135 15.79 -4.21 11.46
C CYS A 135 16.58 -5.37 10.87
N VAL A 136 16.08 -6.60 11.02
CA VAL A 136 16.70 -7.80 10.42
C VAL A 136 16.75 -7.71 8.89
N GLU A 137 15.67 -7.26 8.26
CA GLU A 137 15.61 -7.13 6.80
C GLU A 137 16.53 -6.04 6.23
N HIS A 138 16.84 -5.01 7.01
CA HIS A 138 17.71 -3.90 6.61
C HIS A 138 19.15 -4.03 7.14
N GLY A 139 19.46 -5.11 7.87
CA GLY A 139 20.79 -5.32 8.46
C GLY A 139 21.12 -4.31 9.56
N ILE A 140 20.11 -3.88 10.31
CA ILE A 140 20.23 -2.98 11.45
C ILE A 140 20.23 -3.82 12.72
N ASN A 141 21.20 -3.60 13.60
CA ASN A 141 21.32 -4.33 14.85
C ASN A 141 20.39 -3.80 15.95
N GLN A 142 20.43 -4.41 17.13
CA GLN A 142 19.53 -4.09 18.24
C GLN A 142 19.76 -2.69 18.84
N ASP A 143 20.90 -2.07 18.55
CA ASP A 143 21.26 -0.73 18.99
C ASP A 143 21.02 0.34 17.91
N GLY A 144 20.48 -0.06 16.75
CA GLY A 144 20.19 0.85 15.63
C GLY A 144 21.40 1.08 14.71
N ASN A 145 22.53 0.40 14.92
CA ASN A 145 23.68 0.53 14.04
C ASN A 145 23.54 -0.38 12.82
N LEU A 146 24.03 0.09 11.67
CA LEU A 146 24.11 -0.72 10.47
C LEU A 146 25.22 -1.77 10.62
N GLU A 147 24.90 -3.03 10.34
CA GLU A 147 25.89 -4.10 10.29
C GLU A 147 26.85 -3.89 9.12
N GLU A 148 28.13 -4.25 9.28
CA GLU A 148 29.17 -4.01 8.25
C GLU A 148 28.83 -4.63 6.89
N PHE A 149 28.16 -5.79 6.91
CA PHE A 149 27.72 -6.50 5.70
C PHE A 149 26.52 -5.82 4.99
N ALA A 150 25.88 -4.83 5.63
CA ALA A 150 24.65 -4.21 5.15
C ALA A 150 24.84 -2.87 4.42
N THR A 151 26.08 -2.51 4.15
CA THR A 151 26.47 -1.21 3.55
C THR A 151 26.05 -1.06 2.07
N GLU A 152 25.89 -2.17 1.32
CA GLU A 152 25.64 -2.15 -0.15
C GLU A 152 24.25 -2.72 -0.56
N GLY A 153 23.24 -2.65 0.32
CA GLY A 153 21.98 -3.40 0.19
C GLY A 153 21.00 -3.01 -0.91
N GLY A 154 21.13 -1.83 -1.51
CA GLY A 154 20.19 -1.32 -2.53
C GLY A 154 18.76 -1.13 -2.04
N ASP A 155 18.56 -1.14 -0.72
CA ASP A 155 17.30 -0.95 -0.01
C ASP A 155 17.13 0.50 0.46
N ARG A 156 15.88 0.95 0.53
CA ARG A 156 15.46 2.26 1.01
C ARG A 156 15.09 2.22 2.48
N LYS A 157 16.03 2.63 3.32
CA LYS A 157 15.86 2.72 4.78
C LYS A 157 15.12 4.00 5.18
N ASP A 158 15.28 5.07 4.40
CA ASP A 158 14.75 6.43 4.59
C ASP A 158 13.22 6.51 4.74
N VAL A 159 12.50 5.57 4.14
CA VAL A 159 11.02 5.51 4.20
C VAL A 159 10.52 5.31 5.63
N PHE A 160 11.16 4.43 6.40
CA PHE A 160 10.71 4.04 7.74
C PHE A 160 11.68 4.44 8.86
N PHE A 161 12.94 4.70 8.52
CA PHE A 161 13.97 5.10 9.47
C PHE A 161 14.51 6.48 9.11
N TYR A 162 14.80 7.30 10.11
CA TYR A 162 15.70 8.43 9.95
C TYR A 162 17.08 8.07 10.50
N GLN A 163 18.12 8.74 10.00
CA GLN A 163 19.47 8.57 10.50
C GLN A 163 19.79 9.70 11.50
N SER A 164 20.19 9.36 12.72
CA SER A 164 20.64 10.32 13.72
C SER A 164 22.08 10.80 13.45
N ASP A 165 22.49 11.85 14.15
CA ASP A 165 23.84 12.44 14.04
C ASP A 165 24.98 11.44 14.34
N ASP A 166 24.71 10.44 15.19
CA ASP A 166 25.62 9.36 15.51
C ASP A 166 25.49 8.15 14.57
N THR A 167 24.87 8.35 13.40
CA THR A 167 24.69 7.39 12.30
C THR A 167 23.78 6.21 12.59
N ARG A 168 23.09 6.18 13.74
CA ARG A 168 22.08 5.16 14.05
C ARG A 168 20.80 5.37 13.23
N TYR A 169 20.16 4.25 12.90
CA TYR A 169 18.85 4.23 12.26
C TYR A 169 17.76 4.16 13.33
N ILE A 170 16.93 5.20 13.38
CA ILE A 170 15.83 5.34 14.35
C ILE A 170 14.50 5.19 13.61
N PRO A 171 13.59 4.31 14.05
CA PRO A 171 12.26 4.20 13.49
C PRO A 171 11.47 5.50 13.59
N ARG A 172 10.79 5.87 12.51
CA ARG A 172 9.73 6.90 12.49
C ARG A 172 8.45 6.34 13.13
N ALA A 173 8.54 6.06 14.43
CA ALA A 173 7.50 5.38 15.20
C ALA A 173 7.11 6.17 16.43
N ILE A 174 5.80 6.31 16.66
CA ILE A 174 5.19 6.90 17.85
C ILE A 174 4.41 5.81 18.57
N LEU A 175 4.72 5.60 19.85
CA LEU A 175 4.15 4.55 20.68
C LEU A 175 3.27 5.17 21.76
N LEU A 176 1.98 4.90 21.69
CA LEU A 176 0.96 5.47 22.56
C LEU A 176 0.28 4.34 23.34
N ASP A 177 0.30 4.43 24.66
CA ASP A 177 -0.52 3.57 25.51
C ASP A 177 -1.03 4.33 26.74
N LEU A 178 -2.23 3.97 27.17
CA LEU A 178 -2.80 4.47 28.41
C LEU A 178 -2.35 3.61 29.61
N GLU A 179 -1.78 2.44 29.33
CA GLU A 179 -1.21 1.54 30.32
C GLU A 179 0.32 1.36 30.13
N PRO A 180 1.12 1.40 31.21
CA PRO A 180 2.58 1.36 31.09
C PRO A 180 3.15 -0.01 30.69
N ARG A 181 2.38 -1.10 30.86
CA ARG A 181 2.90 -2.48 30.82
C ARG A 181 3.64 -2.81 29.53
N VAL A 182 3.04 -2.52 28.37
CA VAL A 182 3.60 -2.92 27.08
C VAL A 182 4.77 -2.03 26.69
N ILE A 183 4.64 -0.71 26.91
CA ILE A 183 5.71 0.24 26.64
C ILE A 183 6.94 -0.06 27.53
N ASN A 184 6.75 -0.35 28.81
CA ASN A 184 7.84 -0.74 29.71
C ASN A 184 8.56 -2.00 29.23
N ASN A 185 7.83 -2.98 28.67
CA ASN A 185 8.43 -4.18 28.10
C ASN A 185 9.26 -3.86 26.85
N ILE A 186 8.87 -2.87 26.05
CA ILE A 186 9.63 -2.41 24.87
C ILE A 186 10.89 -1.67 25.33
N GLN A 187 10.77 -0.77 26.30
CA GLN A 187 11.87 0.01 26.88
C GLN A 187 12.90 -0.84 27.66
N THR A 188 12.51 -2.02 28.13
CA THR A 188 13.43 -2.99 28.77
C THR A 188 13.82 -4.14 27.86
N GLY A 189 13.26 -4.19 26.65
CA GLY A 189 13.49 -5.24 25.67
C GLY A 189 14.84 -5.11 24.94
N PRO A 190 15.16 -6.09 24.07
CA PRO A 190 16.42 -6.11 23.33
C PRO A 190 16.59 -4.93 22.37
N TYR A 191 15.50 -4.48 21.75
CA TYR A 191 15.50 -3.36 20.80
C TYR A 191 15.19 -2.01 21.46
N LYS A 192 15.38 -1.85 22.77
CA LYS A 192 15.03 -0.60 23.48
C LYS A 192 15.76 0.64 22.92
N ASN A 193 16.97 0.44 22.40
CA ASN A 193 17.86 1.53 21.97
C ASN A 193 17.57 2.04 20.56
N ILE A 194 16.70 1.38 19.79
CA ILE A 194 16.38 1.82 18.42
C ILE A 194 15.36 2.95 18.42
N TYR A 195 14.48 3.04 19.42
CA TYR A 195 13.37 3.99 19.42
C TYR A 195 13.81 5.36 19.97
N ASN A 196 13.24 6.43 19.42
CA ASN A 196 13.35 7.77 20.00
C ASN A 196 12.61 7.82 21.34
N PRO A 197 13.28 8.13 22.48
CA PRO A 197 12.63 8.25 23.78
C PRO A 197 11.50 9.29 23.83
N GLU A 198 11.56 10.32 23.00
CA GLU A 198 10.54 11.38 22.91
C GLU A 198 9.27 10.94 22.17
N ASN A 199 9.27 9.74 21.57
CA ASN A 199 8.13 9.20 20.83
C ASN A 199 7.32 8.19 21.65
N PHE A 200 7.58 8.09 22.96
CA PHE A 200 6.81 7.27 23.88
C PHE A 200 5.84 8.14 24.67
N TYR A 201 4.56 7.80 24.57
CA TYR A 201 3.52 8.34 25.43
C TYR A 201 2.93 7.27 26.33
N VAL A 202 2.98 7.53 27.64
CA VAL A 202 2.30 6.73 28.66
C VAL A 202 1.48 7.68 29.53
N HIS A 203 0.18 7.41 29.69
CA HIS A 203 -0.68 8.22 30.54
C HIS A 203 -0.18 8.26 31.99
N LYS A 204 -0.05 9.47 32.57
CA LYS A 204 0.60 9.72 33.88
C LYS A 204 -0.04 8.98 35.04
N GLU A 205 -1.37 8.81 35.00
CA GLU A 205 -2.11 8.11 36.05
C GLU A 205 -2.13 6.58 35.86
N GLY A 206 -1.70 6.08 34.69
CA GLY A 206 -1.75 4.65 34.35
C GLY A 206 -3.15 4.03 34.39
N THR A 207 -4.19 4.87 34.47
CA THR A 207 -5.60 4.49 34.41
C THR A 207 -5.90 4.11 32.96
N GLY A 208 -5.75 2.83 32.64
CA GLY A 208 -6.07 2.32 31.31
C GLY A 208 -7.53 2.58 30.93
N ALA A 209 -7.84 2.48 29.63
CA ALA A 209 -9.21 2.66 29.13
C ALA A 209 -10.19 1.54 29.56
N GLY A 210 -9.73 0.50 30.28
CA GLY A 210 -10.59 -0.52 30.88
C GLY A 210 -11.49 -1.27 29.88
N ASN A 211 -11.00 -1.53 28.67
CA ASN A 211 -11.76 -2.11 27.56
C ASN A 211 -13.02 -1.31 27.14
N ASN A 212 -13.06 -0.01 27.41
CA ASN A 212 -14.16 0.88 27.03
C ASN A 212 -13.69 1.92 26.00
N TRP A 213 -14.30 1.90 24.81
CA TRP A 213 -14.01 2.87 23.75
C TRP A 213 -14.20 4.32 24.22
N ALA A 214 -15.28 4.62 24.96
CA ALA A 214 -15.58 5.98 25.37
C ALA A 214 -14.55 6.54 26.36
N ALA A 215 -14.01 5.67 27.24
CA ALA A 215 -12.92 6.03 28.11
C ALA A 215 -11.65 6.37 27.32
N GLY A 216 -11.29 5.51 26.35
CA GLY A 216 -10.12 5.75 25.49
C GLY A 216 -10.25 7.00 24.63
N TYR A 217 -11.45 7.29 24.14
CA TYR A 217 -11.74 8.48 23.33
C TYR A 217 -11.69 9.77 24.18
N ASP A 218 -12.34 9.79 25.34
CA ASP A 218 -12.29 10.93 26.27
C ASP A 218 -10.85 11.20 26.76
N MET A 219 -10.07 10.14 27.05
CA MET A 219 -8.66 10.25 27.40
C MET A 219 -7.84 10.81 26.22
N GLY A 220 -8.16 10.42 24.98
CA GLY A 220 -7.56 11.00 23.77
C GLY A 220 -7.66 12.52 23.73
N GLY A 221 -8.84 13.07 24.05
CA GLY A 221 -9.05 14.51 24.15
C GLY A 221 -8.22 15.19 25.25
N GLN A 222 -7.94 14.50 26.37
CA GLN A 222 -7.13 15.04 27.46
C GLN A 222 -5.63 15.12 27.12
N VAL A 223 -5.18 14.23 26.24
CA VAL A 223 -3.76 14.07 25.87
C VAL A 223 -3.47 14.59 24.46
N GLN A 224 -4.44 15.25 23.84
CA GLN A 224 -4.41 15.69 22.46
C GLN A 224 -3.18 16.54 22.15
N ASP A 225 -2.92 17.58 22.95
CA ASP A 225 -1.84 18.52 22.69
C ASP A 225 -0.48 17.81 22.69
N GLU A 226 -0.19 17.00 23.71
CA GLU A 226 1.07 16.26 23.82
C GLU A 226 1.27 15.28 22.65
N VAL A 227 0.22 14.54 22.29
CA VAL A 227 0.28 13.56 21.19
C VAL A 227 0.41 14.23 19.83
N LEU A 228 -0.30 15.33 19.58
CA LEU A 228 -0.20 16.06 18.32
C LEU A 228 1.15 16.77 18.19
N ASP A 229 1.73 17.29 19.27
CA ASP A 229 3.08 17.86 19.25
C ASP A 229 4.14 16.80 18.89
N MET A 230 4.00 15.56 19.38
CA MET A 230 4.87 14.45 18.95
C MET A 230 4.72 14.12 17.46
N ILE A 231 3.49 14.09 16.95
CA ILE A 231 3.20 13.81 15.54
C ILE A 231 3.75 14.91 14.65
N ASP A 232 3.53 16.18 15.00
CA ASP A 232 4.01 17.33 14.26
C ASP A 232 5.53 17.37 14.20
N ARG A 233 6.21 17.09 15.31
CA ARG A 233 7.68 17.04 15.35
C ARG A 233 8.25 15.99 14.40
N GLU A 234 7.66 14.81 14.34
CA GLU A 234 8.07 13.75 13.39
C GLU A 234 7.70 14.10 11.93
N ALA A 235 6.58 14.78 11.72
CA ALA A 235 6.16 15.26 10.40
C ALA A 235 7.06 16.37 9.87
N ASP A 236 7.43 17.33 10.71
CA ASP A 236 8.37 18.43 10.39
C ASP A 236 9.79 17.91 10.18
N GLY A 237 10.16 16.80 10.83
CA GLY A 237 11.41 16.07 10.62
C GLY A 237 11.43 15.17 9.36
N SER A 238 10.42 15.26 8.50
CA SER A 238 10.33 14.50 7.24
C SER A 238 10.43 15.44 6.04
N ASP A 239 11.29 15.12 5.07
CA ASP A 239 11.48 15.97 3.88
C ASP A 239 10.23 15.97 2.98
N SER A 240 9.59 14.81 2.84
CA SER A 240 8.36 14.66 2.06
C SER A 240 7.50 13.54 2.62
N LEU A 241 6.91 13.79 3.79
CA LEU A 241 5.96 12.88 4.44
C LEU A 241 4.87 12.42 3.46
N GLU A 242 4.77 11.10 3.26
CA GLU A 242 3.77 10.49 2.38
C GLU A 242 2.45 10.22 3.13
N GLY A 243 2.55 9.73 4.38
CA GLY A 243 1.37 9.38 5.15
C GLY A 243 1.66 8.78 6.52
N PHE A 244 0.59 8.35 7.16
CA PHE A 244 0.58 7.72 8.48
C PHE A 244 0.14 6.26 8.38
N MET A 245 0.81 5.41 9.15
CA MET A 245 0.44 4.01 9.37
C MET A 245 -0.03 3.82 10.81
N LEU A 246 -1.33 3.64 11.04
CA LEU A 246 -1.90 3.39 12.37
C LEU A 246 -2.02 1.89 12.66
N LEU A 247 -1.33 1.41 13.69
CA LEU A 247 -1.43 0.04 14.22
C LEU A 247 -2.27 0.06 15.48
N HIS A 248 -3.43 -0.61 15.44
CA HIS A 248 -4.35 -0.63 16.58
C HIS A 248 -5.27 -1.85 16.55
N SER A 249 -5.97 -2.09 17.67
CA SER A 249 -7.09 -3.04 17.72
C SER A 249 -8.41 -2.31 17.79
N ILE A 250 -9.42 -2.81 17.09
CA ILE A 250 -10.78 -2.23 17.12
C ILE A 250 -11.60 -2.68 18.34
N ALA A 251 -11.11 -3.66 19.11
CA ALA A 251 -11.86 -4.28 20.20
C ALA A 251 -11.46 -3.82 21.61
N GLY A 252 -10.21 -3.40 21.80
CA GLY A 252 -9.69 -2.94 23.10
C GLY A 252 -10.14 -1.53 23.45
N GLY A 253 -9.90 -1.04 24.67
CA GLY A 253 -10.28 0.33 25.06
C GLY A 253 -9.41 1.40 24.39
N THR A 254 -8.09 1.32 24.59
CA THR A 254 -7.12 2.28 24.04
C THR A 254 -7.07 2.22 22.52
N GLY A 255 -6.83 1.04 21.93
CA GLY A 255 -6.69 0.90 20.48
C GLY A 255 -7.94 1.32 19.71
N SER A 256 -9.14 1.11 20.27
CA SER A 256 -10.39 1.51 19.61
C SER A 256 -10.72 2.98 19.90
N GLY A 257 -10.75 3.41 21.16
CA GLY A 257 -11.13 4.76 21.57
C GLY A 257 -10.10 5.82 21.19
N LEU A 258 -8.87 5.70 21.71
CA LEU A 258 -7.77 6.61 21.37
C LEU A 258 -7.44 6.52 19.87
N GLY A 259 -7.47 5.30 19.30
CA GLY A 259 -7.28 5.13 17.85
C GLY A 259 -8.33 5.86 17.02
N SER A 260 -9.61 5.80 17.40
CA SER A 260 -10.69 6.58 16.76
C SER A 260 -10.46 8.08 16.85
N PHE A 261 -10.06 8.57 18.02
CA PHE A 261 -9.74 9.99 18.22
C PHE A 261 -8.59 10.43 17.31
N LEU A 262 -7.51 9.65 17.25
CA LEU A 262 -6.36 9.95 16.39
C LEU A 262 -6.71 9.97 14.90
N LEU A 263 -7.59 9.08 14.43
CA LEU A 263 -8.05 9.08 13.04
C LEU A 263 -8.76 10.39 12.67
N GLU A 264 -9.64 10.89 13.54
CA GLU A 264 -10.30 12.18 13.33
C GLU A 264 -9.27 13.33 13.31
N GLN A 265 -8.37 13.37 14.30
CA GLN A 265 -7.38 14.45 14.41
C GLN A 265 -6.37 14.45 13.25
N LEU A 266 -5.92 13.28 12.79
CA LEU A 266 -4.98 13.17 11.67
C LEU A 266 -5.64 13.60 10.36
N ASN A 267 -6.89 13.21 10.14
CA ASN A 267 -7.64 13.60 8.94
C ASN A 267 -7.86 15.12 8.87
N ASP A 268 -8.13 15.76 10.02
CA ASP A 268 -8.33 17.20 10.09
C ASP A 268 -7.02 18.00 10.01
N ARG A 269 -5.96 17.55 10.70
CA ARG A 269 -4.66 18.24 10.75
C ARG A 269 -3.82 18.02 9.49
N PHE A 270 -3.90 16.83 8.89
CA PHE A 270 -3.11 16.44 7.72
C PHE A 270 -3.97 15.96 6.53
N PRO A 271 -4.91 16.78 6.00
CA PRO A 271 -5.92 16.36 5.02
C PRO A 271 -5.35 15.98 3.64
N LYS A 272 -4.05 16.17 3.40
CA LYS A 272 -3.36 15.82 2.16
C LYS A 272 -2.47 14.58 2.29
N LYS A 273 -2.40 13.98 3.47
CA LYS A 273 -1.54 12.84 3.77
C LYS A 273 -2.40 11.59 3.83
N LEU A 274 -1.86 10.48 3.35
CA LEU A 274 -2.60 9.21 3.40
C LEU A 274 -2.64 8.66 4.82
N ILE A 275 -3.77 8.09 5.20
CA ILE A 275 -3.98 7.39 6.46
C ILE A 275 -4.27 5.93 6.14
N GLN A 276 -3.25 5.07 6.31
CA GLN A 276 -3.41 3.63 6.22
C GLN A 276 -3.46 3.02 7.62
N THR A 277 -4.37 2.08 7.86
CA THR A 277 -4.44 1.37 9.14
C THR A 277 -4.13 -0.12 8.98
N TYR A 278 -3.49 -0.68 9.99
CA TYR A 278 -3.42 -2.12 10.22
C TYR A 278 -4.27 -2.41 11.45
N SER A 279 -5.53 -2.71 11.19
CA SER A 279 -6.56 -2.85 12.22
C SER A 279 -6.74 -4.32 12.58
N VAL A 280 -6.45 -4.66 13.84
CA VAL A 280 -6.63 -6.01 14.36
C VAL A 280 -8.08 -6.19 14.81
N PHE A 281 -8.80 -7.02 14.06
CA PHE A 281 -10.15 -7.43 14.32
C PHE A 281 -10.15 -8.57 15.36
N PRO A 282 -11.06 -8.52 16.32
CA PRO A 282 -11.18 -9.60 17.30
C PRO A 282 -11.74 -10.86 16.65
N ASP A 283 -11.54 -11.99 17.32
CA ASP A 283 -12.25 -13.21 16.95
C ASP A 283 -13.76 -13.00 17.15
N THR A 284 -14.50 -13.05 16.04
CA THR A 284 -15.97 -12.88 16.03
C THR A 284 -16.71 -14.22 16.09
N GLN A 285 -16.02 -15.34 15.98
CA GLN A 285 -16.60 -16.68 15.97
C GLN A 285 -16.58 -17.31 17.36
N ASN A 286 -15.49 -17.11 18.10
CA ASN A 286 -15.36 -17.57 19.47
C ASN A 286 -15.75 -16.47 20.46
N ALA A 287 -16.27 -16.86 21.63
CA ALA A 287 -16.56 -15.91 22.70
C ALA A 287 -15.22 -15.38 23.25
N GLY A 288 -14.91 -14.11 22.98
CA GLY A 288 -13.76 -13.45 23.58
C GLY A 288 -13.99 -13.09 25.05
N ASP A 289 -12.90 -12.84 25.77
CA ASP A 289 -12.92 -12.46 27.19
C ASP A 289 -13.59 -11.10 27.45
N VAL A 290 -13.64 -10.23 26.44
CA VAL A 290 -14.18 -8.87 26.53
C VAL A 290 -15.62 -8.83 26.04
N VAL A 291 -16.57 -8.77 26.98
CA VAL A 291 -18.02 -8.78 26.67
C VAL A 291 -18.53 -7.54 25.93
N VAL A 292 -17.84 -6.40 26.06
CA VAL A 292 -18.21 -5.12 25.43
C VAL A 292 -17.56 -4.90 24.06
N GLN A 293 -16.76 -5.86 23.57
CA GLN A 293 -16.08 -5.80 22.28
C GLN A 293 -16.98 -5.33 21.12
N PRO A 294 -18.24 -5.81 20.95
CA PRO A 294 -19.05 -5.38 19.82
C PRO A 294 -19.38 -3.89 19.80
N TYR A 295 -19.48 -3.25 20.97
CA TYR A 295 -19.66 -1.80 21.07
C TYR A 295 -18.41 -1.05 20.62
N ASN A 296 -17.23 -1.46 21.11
CA ASN A 296 -15.95 -0.86 20.74
C ASN A 296 -15.68 -0.99 19.24
N SER A 297 -15.88 -2.19 18.69
CA SER A 297 -15.70 -2.46 17.28
C SER A 297 -16.62 -1.60 16.42
N LEU A 298 -17.89 -1.45 16.79
CA LEU A 298 -18.83 -0.63 16.02
C LEU A 298 -18.39 0.83 15.94
N LEU A 299 -18.01 1.42 17.08
CA LEU A 299 -17.59 2.82 17.17
C LEU A 299 -16.28 3.06 16.39
N ALA A 300 -15.33 2.14 16.52
CA ALA A 300 -14.09 2.19 15.75
C ALA A 300 -14.32 2.04 14.23
N MET A 301 -15.23 1.14 13.83
CA MET A 301 -15.57 0.92 12.42
C MET A 301 -16.10 2.18 11.73
N ARG A 302 -16.88 3.01 12.43
CA ARG A 302 -17.33 4.30 11.88
C ARG A 302 -16.14 5.18 11.48
N ARG A 303 -15.14 5.32 12.36
CA ARG A 303 -13.96 6.18 12.09
C ARG A 303 -13.05 5.59 11.04
N LEU A 304 -12.87 4.27 11.04
CA LEU A 304 -12.17 3.59 9.95
C LEU A 304 -12.84 3.86 8.60
N THR A 305 -14.18 3.87 8.55
CA THR A 305 -14.93 4.12 7.30
C THR A 305 -14.86 5.58 6.84
N GLN A 306 -14.74 6.54 7.75
CA GLN A 306 -14.86 7.97 7.44
C GLN A 306 -13.51 8.70 7.34
N ASN A 307 -12.48 8.20 8.04
CA ASN A 307 -11.23 8.94 8.27
C ASN A 307 -9.96 8.20 7.85
N ALA A 308 -10.08 6.99 7.29
CA ALA A 308 -8.93 6.24 6.74
C ALA A 308 -9.05 6.10 5.22
N ASP A 309 -7.91 6.19 4.52
CA ASP A 309 -7.85 5.98 3.06
C ASP A 309 -7.77 4.50 2.71
N ALA A 310 -7.17 3.68 3.59
CA ALA A 310 -7.03 2.24 3.40
C ALA A 310 -6.95 1.50 4.74
N VAL A 311 -7.74 0.43 4.88
CA VAL A 311 -7.78 -0.38 6.11
C VAL A 311 -7.35 -1.81 5.78
N VAL A 312 -6.17 -2.20 6.23
CA VAL A 312 -5.70 -3.59 6.14
C VAL A 312 -6.30 -4.38 7.30
N VAL A 313 -7.22 -5.29 6.99
CA VAL A 313 -7.95 -6.08 7.98
C VAL A 313 -7.10 -7.29 8.40
N LEU A 314 -6.88 -7.39 9.71
CA LEU A 314 -6.16 -8.50 10.35
C LEU A 314 -7.10 -9.21 11.33
N ASP A 315 -7.68 -10.35 10.97
CA ASP A 315 -8.65 -11.06 11.81
C ASP A 315 -7.97 -12.08 12.72
N ASN A 316 -8.03 -11.87 14.04
CA ASN A 316 -7.45 -12.78 15.03
C ASN A 316 -8.00 -14.21 14.93
N GLY A 317 -9.26 -14.41 14.53
CA GLY A 317 -9.81 -15.76 14.35
C GLY A 317 -9.11 -16.50 13.19
N ALA A 318 -8.86 -15.80 12.08
CA ALA A 318 -8.16 -16.36 10.93
C ALA A 318 -6.65 -16.54 11.21
N LEU A 319 -6.03 -15.57 11.88
CA LEU A 319 -4.62 -15.62 12.26
C LEU A 319 -4.33 -16.77 13.23
N SER A 320 -5.17 -16.97 14.24
CA SER A 320 -5.05 -18.10 15.17
C SER A 320 -5.20 -19.44 14.46
N ARG A 321 -6.17 -19.57 13.53
CA ARG A 321 -6.30 -20.78 12.70
C ARG A 321 -5.04 -21.04 11.87
N ILE A 322 -4.51 -20.02 11.19
CA ILE A 322 -3.30 -20.16 10.36
C ILE A 322 -2.08 -20.50 11.22
N ALA A 323 -1.93 -19.86 12.38
CA ALA A 323 -0.84 -20.14 13.32
C ALA A 323 -0.91 -21.58 13.85
N ALA A 324 -2.10 -22.05 14.24
CA ALA A 324 -2.33 -23.42 14.67
C ALA A 324 -1.96 -24.44 13.58
N ASP A 325 -2.45 -24.22 12.35
CA ASP A 325 -2.18 -25.09 11.20
C ASP A 325 -0.70 -25.11 10.80
N THR A 326 -0.04 -23.94 10.83
CA THR A 326 1.37 -23.77 10.39
C THR A 326 2.36 -24.27 11.42
N LEU A 327 2.14 -23.97 12.70
CA LEU A 327 3.06 -24.31 13.79
C LEU A 327 2.74 -25.67 14.41
N HIS A 328 1.65 -26.32 13.99
CA HIS A 328 1.16 -27.57 14.56
C HIS A 328 0.92 -27.48 16.08
N VAL A 329 0.33 -26.35 16.51
CA VAL A 329 -0.05 -26.09 17.90
C VAL A 329 -1.57 -26.00 18.01
N GLN A 330 -2.14 -26.41 19.15
CA GLN A 330 -3.60 -26.32 19.36
C GLN A 330 -4.06 -24.88 19.65
N GLU A 331 -3.32 -24.16 20.51
CA GLU A 331 -3.62 -22.78 20.88
C GLU A 331 -2.36 -21.93 20.67
N PRO A 332 -2.31 -21.09 19.61
CA PRO A 332 -1.18 -20.23 19.37
C PRO A 332 -1.15 -19.05 20.34
N SER A 333 0.05 -18.64 20.77
CA SER A 333 0.21 -17.46 21.61
C SER A 333 0.04 -16.16 20.80
N PHE A 334 -0.27 -15.05 21.48
CA PHE A 334 -0.29 -13.73 20.84
C PHE A 334 1.05 -13.34 20.21
N GLU A 335 2.17 -13.82 20.75
CA GLU A 335 3.48 -13.60 20.14
C GLU A 335 3.57 -14.30 18.77
N GLN A 336 3.08 -15.53 18.68
CA GLN A 336 3.08 -16.30 17.43
C GLN A 336 2.14 -15.69 16.38
N THR A 337 0.96 -15.23 16.77
CA THR A 337 0.06 -14.54 15.84
C THR A 337 0.64 -13.19 15.40
N ASN A 338 1.25 -12.42 16.31
CA ASN A 338 1.91 -11.15 15.98
C ASN A 338 3.10 -11.33 15.04
N GLN A 339 3.81 -12.47 15.07
CA GLN A 339 4.85 -12.78 14.08
C GLN A 339 4.28 -12.94 12.67
N LEU A 340 3.10 -13.56 12.52
CA LEU A 340 2.42 -13.65 11.22
C LEU A 340 1.99 -12.26 10.74
N VAL A 341 1.43 -11.44 11.62
CA VAL A 341 1.04 -10.06 11.31
C VAL A 341 2.25 -9.24 10.87
N SER A 342 3.36 -9.29 11.62
CA SER A 342 4.61 -8.59 11.26
C SER A 342 5.12 -9.01 9.89
N THR A 343 5.05 -10.31 9.56
CA THR A 343 5.43 -10.81 8.22
C THR A 343 4.57 -10.20 7.12
N VAL A 344 3.26 -10.07 7.33
CA VAL A 344 2.33 -9.44 6.38
C VAL A 344 2.60 -7.96 6.23
N MET A 345 2.80 -7.25 7.34
CA MET A 345 3.11 -5.83 7.34
C MET A 345 4.41 -5.55 6.59
N SER A 346 5.45 -6.31 6.88
CA SER A 346 6.73 -6.25 6.14
C SER A 346 6.53 -6.52 4.65
N ALA A 347 5.78 -7.57 4.29
CA ALA A 347 5.52 -7.92 2.89
C ALA A 347 4.70 -6.84 2.15
N SER A 348 3.73 -6.22 2.81
CA SER A 348 2.88 -5.18 2.21
C SER A 348 3.63 -3.87 1.96
N THR A 349 4.69 -3.62 2.72
CA THR A 349 5.55 -2.43 2.60
C THR A 349 6.84 -2.73 1.84
N ALA A 350 6.99 -3.95 1.31
CA ALA A 350 8.23 -4.38 0.65
C ALA A 350 8.55 -3.55 -0.58
N THR A 351 7.56 -3.17 -1.39
CA THR A 351 7.76 -2.35 -2.59
C THR A 351 8.16 -0.91 -2.29
N LEU A 352 7.89 -0.42 -1.07
CA LEU A 352 8.32 0.90 -0.61
C LEU A 352 9.79 0.88 -0.19
N ARG A 353 10.22 -0.23 0.43
CA ARG A 353 11.56 -0.43 1.02
C ARG A 353 12.57 -0.99 0.03
N TYR A 354 12.12 -1.75 -0.96
CA TYR A 354 12.95 -2.30 -2.01
C TYR A 354 12.45 -1.74 -3.33
N PRO A 355 13.18 -0.76 -3.92
CA PRO A 355 12.72 -0.08 -5.12
C PRO A 355 12.56 -1.09 -6.27
N GLY A 356 11.35 -1.12 -6.83
CA GLY A 356 10.97 -1.89 -8.01
C GLY A 356 10.56 -0.97 -9.16
N TYR A 357 9.95 -1.54 -10.21
CA TYR A 357 9.48 -0.77 -11.37
C TYR A 357 8.09 -0.12 -11.17
N MET A 358 7.26 -0.68 -10.27
CA MET A 358 5.87 -0.27 -10.06
C MET A 358 5.53 -0.30 -8.56
N HIS A 359 4.62 0.58 -8.12
CA HIS A 359 4.14 0.67 -6.73
C HIS A 359 5.24 0.96 -5.69
N ASN A 360 6.15 1.88 -6.02
CA ASN A 360 7.21 2.35 -5.11
C ASN A 360 6.74 3.39 -4.10
N ASP A 361 5.44 3.68 -4.09
CA ASP A 361 4.82 4.67 -3.24
C ASP A 361 3.48 4.16 -2.71
N LEU A 362 3.10 4.65 -1.53
CA LEU A 362 1.87 4.27 -0.87
C LEU A 362 0.66 4.75 -1.67
N VAL A 363 0.73 5.94 -2.27
CA VAL A 363 -0.30 6.48 -3.15
C VAL A 363 -0.62 5.53 -4.31
N GLY A 364 0.40 5.00 -5.00
CA GLY A 364 0.21 4.09 -6.11
C GLY A 364 -0.30 2.71 -5.70
N ILE A 365 -0.04 2.26 -4.47
CA ILE A 365 -0.62 1.02 -3.92
C ILE A 365 -2.10 1.22 -3.59
N VAL A 366 -2.44 2.31 -2.91
CA VAL A 366 -3.82 2.62 -2.50
C VAL A 366 -4.70 2.86 -3.73
N ALA A 367 -4.25 3.68 -4.67
CA ALA A 367 -5.00 4.02 -5.88
C ALA A 367 -5.29 2.81 -6.78
N SER A 368 -4.44 1.78 -6.75
CA SER A 368 -4.67 0.57 -7.54
C SER A 368 -5.63 -0.43 -6.89
N LEU A 369 -5.68 -0.43 -5.56
CA LEU A 369 -6.51 -1.33 -4.78
C LEU A 369 -7.91 -0.77 -4.51
N ILE A 370 -8.07 0.55 -4.45
CA ILE A 370 -9.28 1.19 -3.96
C ILE A 370 -9.83 2.13 -5.04
N PRO A 371 -10.57 1.60 -6.04
CA PRO A 371 -11.21 2.43 -7.05
C PRO A 371 -12.44 3.18 -6.52
N THR A 372 -13.02 2.70 -5.41
CA THR A 372 -14.20 3.28 -4.75
C THR A 372 -13.82 3.67 -3.32
N PRO A 373 -13.77 4.97 -2.99
CA PRO A 373 -13.18 5.44 -1.73
C PRO A 373 -13.80 4.85 -0.46
N ARG A 374 -15.11 4.54 -0.46
CA ARG A 374 -15.78 3.96 0.72
C ARG A 374 -15.47 2.47 0.90
N CYS A 375 -15.23 1.73 -0.18
CA CYS A 375 -14.87 0.31 -0.14
C CYS A 375 -13.36 0.12 -0.01
N HIS A 376 -12.75 0.62 1.07
CA HIS A 376 -11.28 0.63 1.25
C HIS A 376 -10.74 -0.44 2.21
N PHE A 377 -11.54 -1.44 2.57
CA PHE A 377 -11.12 -2.54 3.45
C PHE A 377 -10.45 -3.67 2.65
N LEU A 378 -9.17 -3.89 2.94
CA LEU A 378 -8.31 -4.83 2.23
C LEU A 378 -8.16 -6.13 3.01
N GLN A 379 -8.40 -7.25 2.33
CA GLN A 379 -8.13 -8.59 2.82
C GLN A 379 -6.70 -9.00 2.48
N THR A 380 -6.03 -9.67 3.41
CA THR A 380 -4.67 -10.18 3.23
C THR A 380 -4.67 -11.70 3.08
N SER A 381 -3.77 -12.20 2.24
CA SER A 381 -3.43 -13.63 2.13
C SER A 381 -1.95 -13.77 1.88
N TYR A 382 -1.30 -14.76 2.49
CA TYR A 382 0.15 -14.93 2.38
C TYR A 382 0.54 -16.38 2.21
N THR A 383 1.60 -16.61 1.45
CA THR A 383 2.15 -17.95 1.24
C THR A 383 3.61 -17.89 0.82
N PRO A 384 4.46 -18.86 1.22
CA PRO A 384 4.17 -19.92 2.18
C PRO A 384 4.31 -19.43 3.62
N PHE A 385 3.44 -19.91 4.50
CA PHE A 385 3.75 -19.97 5.93
C PHE A 385 4.51 -21.27 6.18
N THR A 386 5.82 -21.19 6.36
CA THR A 386 6.64 -22.36 6.73
C THR A 386 6.99 -22.26 8.21
N GLY A 387 6.62 -23.27 8.99
CA GLY A 387 7.13 -23.42 10.36
C GLY A 387 8.64 -23.64 10.36
N ASN A 388 9.28 -23.29 11.48
CA ASN A 388 10.74 -23.42 11.68
C ASN A 388 11.23 -24.88 11.58
N ASN A 389 10.33 -25.87 11.69
CA ASN A 389 10.67 -27.30 11.68
C ASN A 389 10.64 -27.95 10.28
N VAL A 390 10.43 -27.18 9.21
CA VAL A 390 10.20 -27.71 7.85
C VAL A 390 11.43 -27.61 6.95
N ASP A 391 12.63 -27.77 7.51
CA ASP A 391 13.86 -27.93 6.70
C ASP A 391 13.89 -29.28 5.97
N SER A 392 13.17 -30.28 6.48
CA SER A 392 13.11 -31.64 5.92
C SER A 392 12.17 -31.80 4.70
N ALA A 393 11.19 -30.90 4.49
CA ALA A 393 10.26 -30.98 3.35
C ALA A 393 10.57 -30.01 2.19
N ARG A 394 11.55 -29.11 2.36
CA ARG A 394 11.97 -28.13 1.34
C ARG A 394 12.77 -28.73 0.20
N THR A 395 13.32 -29.93 0.37
CA THR A 395 14.20 -30.59 -0.60
C THR A 395 13.46 -31.21 -1.80
N VAL A 396 12.12 -31.36 -1.78
CA VAL A 396 11.42 -32.19 -2.78
C VAL A 396 10.59 -31.41 -3.81
N ARG A 397 10.20 -30.15 -3.59
CA ARG A 397 9.36 -29.40 -4.56
C ARG A 397 9.74 -27.93 -4.72
N LYS A 398 10.28 -27.57 -5.89
CA LYS A 398 10.46 -26.17 -6.30
C LYS A 398 9.07 -25.49 -6.35
N THR A 399 8.81 -24.57 -5.42
CA THR A 399 7.58 -23.76 -5.44
C THR A 399 7.71 -22.72 -6.56
N THR A 400 6.78 -22.73 -7.52
CA THR A 400 6.76 -21.81 -8.66
C THR A 400 5.93 -20.57 -8.35
N VAL A 401 6.13 -19.48 -9.10
CA VAL A 401 5.30 -18.25 -9.02
C VAL A 401 3.82 -18.59 -9.19
N LEU A 402 3.49 -19.48 -10.12
CA LEU A 402 2.12 -19.95 -10.33
C LEU A 402 1.54 -20.65 -9.10
N ASP A 403 2.33 -21.47 -8.40
CA ASP A 403 1.86 -22.14 -7.20
C ASP A 403 1.61 -21.15 -6.07
N VAL A 404 2.45 -20.13 -5.94
CA VAL A 404 2.26 -19.02 -4.99
C VAL A 404 0.97 -18.29 -5.30
N MET A 405 0.79 -17.76 -6.52
CA MET A 405 -0.41 -17.00 -6.89
C MET A 405 -1.69 -17.82 -6.77
N ARG A 406 -1.65 -19.12 -7.11
CA ARG A 406 -2.81 -20.01 -6.91
C ARG A 406 -3.12 -20.22 -5.44
N ARG A 407 -2.10 -20.37 -4.58
CA ARG A 407 -2.27 -20.53 -3.14
C ARG A 407 -2.80 -19.24 -2.50
N LEU A 408 -2.41 -18.06 -2.97
CA LEU A 408 -2.90 -16.79 -2.45
C LEU A 408 -4.43 -16.65 -2.56
N LEU A 409 -5.03 -17.17 -3.63
CA LEU A 409 -6.48 -17.20 -3.83
C LEU A 409 -7.21 -18.28 -3.01
N GLN A 410 -6.49 -19.15 -2.29
CA GLN A 410 -7.13 -20.21 -1.50
C GLN A 410 -7.62 -19.67 -0.15
N PRO A 411 -8.87 -19.97 0.26
CA PRO A 411 -9.43 -19.49 1.54
C PRO A 411 -8.66 -19.89 2.80
N LYS A 412 -7.83 -20.93 2.72
CA LYS A 412 -6.98 -21.37 3.84
C LYS A 412 -5.82 -20.42 4.13
N ASN A 413 -5.38 -19.64 3.15
CA ASN A 413 -4.27 -18.69 3.30
C ASN A 413 -4.75 -17.26 3.55
N GLN A 414 -6.07 -17.01 3.44
CA GLN A 414 -6.69 -15.73 3.73
C GLN A 414 -6.74 -15.49 5.25
N MET A 415 -6.32 -14.31 5.67
CA MET A 415 -6.22 -13.89 7.07
C MET A 415 -7.44 -13.11 7.54
N VAL A 416 -8.56 -13.30 6.85
CA VAL A 416 -9.85 -12.76 7.20
C VAL A 416 -10.88 -13.87 7.12
N SER A 417 -11.66 -14.08 8.17
CA SER A 417 -12.69 -15.13 8.23
C SER A 417 -13.97 -14.71 7.50
N ALA A 418 -13.85 -14.12 6.31
CA ALA A 418 -14.99 -13.76 5.47
C ALA A 418 -15.54 -15.02 4.78
N LYS A 419 -16.86 -15.19 4.79
CA LYS A 419 -17.52 -16.28 4.03
C LYS A 419 -18.14 -15.65 2.78
N PRO A 420 -17.47 -15.68 1.62
CA PRO A 420 -18.01 -15.07 0.42
C PRO A 420 -19.32 -15.75 0.02
N ASN A 421 -20.29 -14.96 -0.41
CA ASN A 421 -21.50 -15.46 -1.02
C ASN A 421 -21.23 -15.80 -2.50
N LYS A 422 -22.17 -16.45 -3.18
CA LYS A 422 -22.02 -16.76 -4.62
C LYS A 422 -21.80 -15.53 -5.50
N ASN A 423 -22.33 -14.39 -5.08
CA ASN A 423 -22.24 -13.12 -5.80
C ASN A 423 -21.02 -12.29 -5.40
N SER A 424 -20.31 -12.69 -4.34
CA SER A 424 -19.16 -11.94 -3.87
C SER A 424 -18.02 -11.99 -4.88
N CYS A 425 -17.40 -10.83 -5.08
CA CYS A 425 -16.43 -10.62 -6.14
C CYS A 425 -15.26 -9.76 -5.67
N TYR A 426 -14.16 -9.87 -6.39
CA TYR A 426 -12.99 -9.02 -6.25
C TYR A 426 -13.23 -7.70 -6.99
N ILE A 427 -13.05 -6.59 -6.29
CA ILE A 427 -12.94 -5.26 -6.87
C ILE A 427 -11.54 -5.11 -7.48
N SER A 428 -10.52 -5.50 -6.71
CA SER A 428 -9.11 -5.42 -7.13
C SER A 428 -8.25 -6.44 -6.38
N ILE A 429 -7.11 -6.79 -6.97
CA ILE A 429 -6.10 -7.65 -6.35
C ILE A 429 -4.71 -7.10 -6.68
N LEU A 430 -3.86 -6.94 -5.66
CA LEU A 430 -2.43 -6.72 -5.78
C LEU A 430 -1.69 -7.92 -5.19
N ASN A 431 -0.92 -8.63 -6.01
CA ASN A 431 -0.01 -9.67 -5.54
C ASN A 431 1.42 -9.12 -5.47
N ILE A 432 1.99 -9.05 -4.28
CA ILE A 432 3.41 -8.74 -4.08
C ILE A 432 4.16 -10.06 -4.02
N ILE A 433 4.89 -10.40 -5.07
CA ILE A 433 5.70 -11.61 -5.14
C ILE A 433 7.13 -11.25 -4.77
N MET A 434 7.66 -11.93 -3.76
CA MET A 434 8.99 -11.69 -3.22
C MET A 434 9.92 -12.86 -3.53
N GLY A 435 11.13 -12.54 -3.96
CA GLY A 435 12.19 -13.52 -4.22
C GLY A 435 12.53 -13.68 -5.70
N ASP A 436 13.02 -14.86 -6.05
CA ASP A 436 13.51 -15.17 -7.40
C ASP A 436 12.34 -15.53 -8.34
N ALA A 437 11.74 -14.50 -8.95
CA ALA A 437 10.58 -14.61 -9.84
C ALA A 437 10.88 -14.00 -11.22
N ASP A 438 10.73 -14.81 -12.27
CA ASP A 438 10.82 -14.36 -13.67
C ASP A 438 9.51 -13.64 -14.08
N PRO A 439 9.58 -12.40 -14.63
CA PRO A 439 8.41 -11.68 -15.15
C PRO A 439 7.58 -12.49 -16.18
N THR A 440 8.23 -13.36 -16.95
CA THR A 440 7.58 -14.24 -17.93
C THR A 440 6.66 -15.25 -17.24
N ASP A 441 7.08 -15.78 -16.09
CA ASP A 441 6.31 -16.73 -15.30
C ASP A 441 5.15 -16.05 -14.58
N VAL A 442 5.31 -14.79 -14.18
CA VAL A 442 4.20 -13.95 -13.67
C VAL A 442 3.11 -13.80 -14.73
N HIS A 443 3.48 -13.42 -15.96
CA HIS A 443 2.52 -13.23 -17.04
C HIS A 443 1.75 -14.53 -17.36
N LYS A 444 2.47 -15.66 -17.48
CA LYS A 444 1.85 -16.99 -17.66
C LYS A 444 0.92 -17.35 -16.50
N SER A 445 1.27 -16.96 -15.28
CA SER A 445 0.47 -17.24 -14.09
C SER A 445 -0.83 -16.44 -14.07
N LEU A 446 -0.78 -15.16 -14.43
CA LEU A 446 -1.95 -14.31 -14.59
C LEU A 446 -2.91 -14.84 -15.65
N LEU A 447 -2.39 -15.25 -16.81
CA LEU A 447 -3.21 -15.86 -17.87
C LEU A 447 -3.94 -17.11 -17.37
N ARG A 448 -3.24 -18.01 -16.68
CA ARG A 448 -3.85 -19.24 -16.11
C ARG A 448 -4.91 -18.96 -15.05
N ILE A 449 -4.74 -17.91 -14.24
CA ILE A 449 -5.74 -17.52 -13.24
C ILE A 449 -7.01 -17.00 -13.93
N ARG A 450 -6.86 -16.21 -15.00
CA ARG A 450 -7.96 -15.71 -15.82
C ARG A 450 -8.67 -16.83 -16.57
N GLU A 451 -7.95 -17.68 -17.29
CA GLU A 451 -8.52 -18.80 -18.07
C GLU A 451 -9.33 -19.79 -17.20
N ARG A 452 -8.88 -20.00 -15.96
CA ARG A 452 -9.54 -20.94 -15.02
C ARG A 452 -10.64 -20.29 -14.20
N ASN A 453 -10.90 -18.99 -14.37
CA ASN A 453 -11.87 -18.22 -13.58
C ASN A 453 -11.75 -18.50 -12.07
N LEU A 454 -10.52 -18.52 -11.54
CA LEU A 454 -10.27 -18.79 -10.12
C LEU A 454 -10.72 -17.65 -9.20
N ALA A 455 -11.00 -16.48 -9.77
CA ALA A 455 -11.47 -15.28 -9.09
C ALA A 455 -12.61 -14.66 -9.90
N SER A 456 -13.73 -14.37 -9.23
CA SER A 456 -14.85 -13.61 -9.80
C SER A 456 -14.61 -12.13 -9.55
N PHE A 457 -14.70 -11.29 -10.58
CA PHE A 457 -14.48 -9.84 -10.47
C PHE A 457 -15.79 -9.08 -10.60
N ILE A 458 -15.77 -7.83 -10.16
CA ILE A 458 -16.87 -6.89 -10.33
C ILE A 458 -17.38 -6.85 -11.79
N PRO A 459 -18.70 -6.81 -12.01
CA PRO A 459 -19.29 -6.84 -13.36
C PRO A 459 -19.23 -5.50 -14.10
N TRP A 460 -19.07 -4.39 -13.37
CA TRP A 460 -19.12 -3.02 -13.89
C TRP A 460 -17.74 -2.45 -14.28
N GLY A 461 -16.67 -3.23 -14.11
CA GLY A 461 -15.30 -2.80 -14.41
C GLY A 461 -14.42 -3.94 -14.91
N PRO A 462 -13.25 -3.64 -15.49
CA PRO A 462 -12.30 -4.67 -15.89
C PRO A 462 -11.69 -5.38 -14.68
N ALA A 463 -11.36 -6.66 -14.84
CA ALA A 463 -10.69 -7.44 -13.79
C ALA A 463 -9.29 -6.87 -13.48
N SER A 464 -9.16 -6.19 -12.33
CA SER A 464 -7.91 -5.60 -11.86
C SER A 464 -7.10 -6.61 -11.05
N ILE A 465 -6.11 -7.24 -11.71
CA ILE A 465 -5.08 -8.06 -11.05
C ILE A 465 -3.73 -7.44 -11.38
N GLN A 466 -3.11 -6.88 -10.36
CA GLN A 466 -1.78 -6.29 -10.43
C GLN A 466 -0.77 -7.19 -9.73
N VAL A 467 0.46 -7.17 -10.23
CA VAL A 467 1.56 -7.92 -9.63
C VAL A 467 2.75 -6.99 -9.48
N ALA A 468 3.23 -6.87 -8.25
CA ALA A 468 4.48 -6.21 -7.94
C ALA A 468 5.54 -7.28 -7.63
N LEU A 469 6.70 -7.16 -8.26
CA LEU A 469 7.87 -7.98 -7.95
C LEU A 469 8.75 -7.20 -7.00
N SER A 470 9.06 -7.80 -5.85
CA SER A 470 10.00 -7.26 -4.88
C SER A 470 11.14 -8.25 -4.65
N ARG A 471 12.34 -7.72 -4.39
CA ARG A 471 13.45 -8.54 -3.94
C ARG A 471 13.24 -8.91 -2.47
N THR A 472 13.68 -10.11 -2.09
CA THR A 472 13.79 -10.48 -0.68
C THR A 472 15.08 -9.88 -0.14
N SER A 473 15.07 -9.44 1.12
CA SER A 473 16.27 -8.96 1.82
C SER A 473 17.42 -9.98 1.68
N PRO A 474 18.62 -9.54 1.26
CA PRO A 474 19.80 -10.42 1.20
C PRO A 474 20.28 -10.85 2.59
N TYR A 475 19.96 -10.08 3.64
CA TYR A 475 20.39 -10.33 5.03
C TYR A 475 19.55 -11.38 5.73
N THR A 476 18.40 -11.74 5.17
CA THR A 476 17.57 -12.83 5.68
C THR A 476 18.05 -14.21 5.24
N GLN A 477 19.24 -14.32 4.63
CA GLN A 477 19.84 -15.56 4.15
C GLN A 477 21.14 -15.92 4.92
N PRO A 478 21.53 -17.20 4.95
CA PRO A 478 22.86 -17.59 5.41
C PRO A 478 23.97 -16.90 4.59
N PRO A 479 25.07 -16.44 5.21
CA PRO A 479 25.49 -16.72 6.58
C PRO A 479 24.93 -15.78 7.66
N TYR A 480 24.14 -14.76 7.29
CA TYR A 480 23.74 -13.68 8.20
C TYR A 480 22.62 -14.07 9.16
N THR A 481 21.77 -15.02 8.77
CA THR A 481 20.75 -15.59 9.66
C THR A 481 20.70 -17.12 9.53
N THR A 482 20.23 -17.78 10.59
CA THR A 482 20.04 -19.25 10.62
C THR A 482 18.82 -19.70 9.80
N ARG A 483 17.98 -18.77 9.35
CA ARG A 483 16.74 -19.05 8.62
C ARG A 483 17.02 -18.95 7.12
N SER A 484 16.80 -20.03 6.38
CA SER A 484 16.74 -19.91 4.91
C SER A 484 15.35 -19.38 4.52
N PRO A 485 15.21 -18.24 3.83
CA PRO A 485 13.91 -17.75 3.40
C PRO A 485 13.38 -18.62 2.25
N PRO A 486 12.05 -18.65 2.02
CA PRO A 486 11.51 -19.37 0.88
C PRO A 486 12.04 -18.72 -0.41
N ARG A 487 12.36 -19.54 -1.41
CA ARG A 487 12.84 -19.05 -2.71
C ARG A 487 11.89 -18.03 -3.34
N VAL A 488 10.58 -18.29 -3.18
CA VAL A 488 9.50 -17.40 -3.61
C VAL A 488 8.44 -17.39 -2.50
N SER A 489 8.04 -16.21 -2.09
CA SER A 489 6.86 -15.96 -1.28
C SER A 489 5.96 -14.95 -1.97
N GLY A 490 4.73 -14.82 -1.49
CA GLY A 490 3.79 -13.84 -1.99
C GLY A 490 2.85 -13.37 -0.91
N LEU A 491 2.48 -12.11 -1.01
CA LEU A 491 1.35 -11.50 -0.31
C LEU A 491 0.31 -11.10 -1.35
N MET A 492 -0.96 -11.31 -1.03
CA MET A 492 -2.09 -10.75 -1.78
C MET A 492 -2.79 -9.74 -0.88
N LEU A 493 -2.91 -8.52 -1.39
CA LEU A 493 -3.86 -7.52 -0.92
C LEU A 493 -5.05 -7.55 -1.87
N ALA A 494 -6.24 -7.81 -1.35
CA ALA A 494 -7.43 -7.93 -2.15
C ALA A 494 -8.56 -7.07 -1.60
N ASN A 495 -9.14 -6.24 -2.45
CA ASN A 495 -10.41 -5.59 -2.16
C ASN A 495 -11.53 -6.51 -2.65
N HIS A 496 -12.26 -7.12 -1.71
CA HIS A 496 -13.21 -8.18 -2.00
C HIS A 496 -14.51 -7.98 -1.22
N THR A 497 -15.65 -7.97 -1.91
CA THR A 497 -16.97 -7.61 -1.33
C THR A 497 -17.41 -8.53 -0.19
N GLY A 498 -16.92 -9.77 -0.18
CA GLY A 498 -17.16 -10.72 0.90
C GLY A 498 -16.73 -10.24 2.30
N ILE A 499 -15.90 -9.19 2.41
CA ILE A 499 -15.57 -8.55 3.70
C ILE A 499 -16.83 -8.04 4.43
N ALA A 500 -17.89 -7.67 3.71
CA ALA A 500 -19.16 -7.24 4.29
C ALA A 500 -19.76 -8.27 5.27
N THR A 501 -19.46 -9.57 5.08
CA THR A 501 -19.90 -10.63 6.03
C THR A 501 -19.25 -10.54 7.41
N LEU A 502 -18.06 -9.94 7.52
CA LEU A 502 -17.43 -9.61 8.80
C LEU A 502 -18.18 -8.45 9.47
N PHE A 503 -18.50 -7.39 8.72
CA PHE A 503 -19.23 -6.23 9.25
C PHE A 503 -20.64 -6.60 9.71
N LYS A 504 -21.37 -7.41 8.92
CA LYS A 504 -22.68 -7.95 9.30
C LYS A 504 -22.63 -8.71 10.63
N ARG A 505 -21.54 -9.45 10.91
CA ARG A 505 -21.37 -10.13 12.20
C ARG A 505 -21.16 -9.15 13.35
N ILE A 506 -20.35 -8.12 13.17
CA ILE A 506 -20.15 -7.06 14.18
C ILE A 506 -21.48 -6.40 14.51
N VAL A 507 -22.26 -5.99 13.50
CA VAL A 507 -23.58 -5.38 13.69
C VAL A 507 -24.55 -6.34 14.38
N PHE A 508 -24.57 -7.60 13.99
CA PHE A 508 -25.42 -8.61 14.64
C PHE A 508 -25.09 -8.79 16.13
N GLN A 509 -23.80 -8.83 16.49
CA GLN A 509 -23.37 -8.93 17.88
C GLN A 509 -23.73 -7.67 18.68
N TYR A 510 -23.52 -6.49 18.09
CA TYR A 510 -23.94 -5.22 18.67
C TYR A 510 -25.46 -5.19 18.92
N ASP A 511 -26.29 -5.52 17.92
CA ASP A 511 -27.75 -5.48 18.02
C ASP A 511 -28.26 -6.38 19.14
N ARG A 512 -27.63 -7.54 19.37
CA ARG A 512 -27.99 -8.45 20.47
C ARG A 512 -27.73 -7.84 21.85
N LEU A 513 -26.63 -7.11 22.02
CA LEU A 513 -26.32 -6.42 23.27
C LEU A 513 -27.21 -5.18 23.45
N ARG A 514 -27.35 -4.39 22.39
CA ARG A 514 -28.11 -3.13 22.40
C ARG A 514 -29.60 -3.34 22.65
N LYS A 515 -30.22 -4.39 22.10
CA LYS A 515 -31.62 -4.75 22.38
C LYS A 515 -31.91 -4.96 23.87
N ARG A 516 -30.90 -5.34 24.66
CA ARG A 516 -31.02 -5.54 26.12
C ARG A 516 -30.44 -4.38 26.93
N ASN A 517 -29.93 -3.35 26.26
CA ASN A 517 -29.12 -2.29 26.88
C ASN A 517 -28.01 -2.82 27.79
N ALA A 518 -27.46 -3.99 27.46
CA ALA A 518 -26.45 -4.64 28.27
C ALA A 518 -25.15 -3.82 28.23
N PHE A 519 -24.55 -3.59 29.40
CA PHE A 519 -23.25 -2.92 29.58
C PHE A 519 -23.16 -1.48 29.04
N VAL A 520 -24.28 -0.82 28.76
CA VAL A 520 -24.27 0.55 28.21
C VAL A 520 -23.95 1.60 29.28
N ASP A 521 -24.23 1.32 30.55
CA ASP A 521 -24.05 2.30 31.64
C ASP A 521 -22.58 2.66 31.91
N THR A 522 -21.63 1.83 31.49
CA THR A 522 -20.21 2.18 31.53
C THR A 522 -19.84 3.22 30.48
N TYR A 523 -20.53 3.25 29.33
CA TYR A 523 -20.29 4.24 28.26
C TYR A 523 -20.91 5.59 28.62
N LYS A 524 -22.11 5.61 29.22
CA LYS A 524 -22.81 6.85 29.63
C LYS A 524 -22.06 7.73 30.65
N ARG A 525 -21.05 7.18 31.33
CA ARG A 525 -20.22 7.92 32.28
C ARG A 525 -19.25 8.88 31.59
N HIS A 526 -19.05 8.72 30.29
CA HIS A 526 -18.11 9.46 29.47
C HIS A 526 -18.81 10.57 28.67
N GLY A 527 -18.07 11.63 28.35
CA GLY A 527 -18.61 12.86 27.77
C GLY A 527 -19.39 12.60 26.49
N THR A 528 -18.84 11.75 25.62
CA THR A 528 -19.43 11.38 24.31
C THR A 528 -20.83 10.77 24.41
N PHE A 529 -21.18 10.11 25.52
CA PHE A 529 -22.47 9.44 25.72
C PHE A 529 -23.32 10.06 26.83
N ARG A 530 -22.93 11.24 27.33
CA ARG A 530 -23.63 11.93 28.43
C ARG A 530 -25.03 12.39 28.01
N ASP A 531 -25.15 12.89 26.78
CA ASP A 531 -26.39 13.49 26.24
C ASP A 531 -27.27 12.49 25.48
N GLY A 532 -26.83 11.23 25.37
CA GLY A 532 -27.59 10.17 24.72
C GLY A 532 -26.72 9.06 24.15
N LEU A 533 -27.39 8.09 23.54
CA LEU A 533 -26.75 6.94 22.88
C LEU A 533 -26.73 7.07 21.36
N GLY A 534 -26.99 8.28 20.84
CA GLY A 534 -27.09 8.55 19.40
C GLY A 534 -25.81 8.21 18.64
N GLU A 535 -24.64 8.36 19.28
CA GLU A 535 -23.36 8.00 18.68
C GLU A 535 -23.29 6.51 18.26
N PHE A 536 -23.94 5.63 19.01
CA PHE A 536 -24.06 4.22 18.62
C PHE A 536 -24.99 4.03 17.40
N ASP A 537 -26.09 4.78 17.36
CA ASP A 537 -27.08 4.66 16.31
C ASP A 537 -26.51 5.18 14.97
N THR A 538 -25.81 6.32 15.00
CA THR A 538 -25.07 6.86 13.85
C THR A 538 -23.95 5.91 13.41
N SER A 539 -23.18 5.34 14.35
CA SER A 539 -22.12 4.38 13.98
C SER A 539 -22.67 3.10 13.35
N ARG A 540 -23.85 2.66 13.78
CA ARG A 540 -24.56 1.54 13.17
C ARG A 540 -25.06 1.88 11.77
N GLU A 541 -25.60 3.08 11.57
CA GLU A 541 -26.07 3.55 10.25
C GLU A 541 -24.92 3.57 9.25
N VAL A 542 -23.81 4.24 9.58
CA VAL A 542 -22.62 4.31 8.72
C VAL A 542 -22.09 2.91 8.37
N LEU A 543 -22.05 1.99 9.34
CA LEU A 543 -21.59 0.63 9.05
C LEU A 543 -22.58 -0.17 8.19
N MET A 544 -23.88 0.06 8.34
CA MET A 544 -24.89 -0.55 7.48
C MET A 544 -24.84 0.01 6.06
N ASP A 545 -24.61 1.31 5.89
CA ASP A 545 -24.43 1.93 4.58
C ASP A 545 -23.20 1.37 3.86
N LEU A 546 -22.09 1.21 4.57
CA LEU A 546 -20.90 0.54 4.04
C LEU A 546 -21.20 -0.90 3.60
N ILE A 547 -21.94 -1.65 4.42
CA ILE A 547 -22.37 -3.01 4.06
C ILE A 547 -23.20 -3.00 2.78
N ASN A 548 -24.18 -2.09 2.69
CA ASN A 548 -25.05 -1.97 1.51
C ASN A 548 -24.23 -1.63 0.27
N GLU A 549 -23.29 -0.70 0.36
CA GLU A 549 -22.44 -0.32 -0.76
C GLU A 549 -21.57 -1.49 -1.26
N TYR A 550 -21.03 -2.32 -0.36
CA TYR A 550 -20.32 -3.54 -0.76
C TYR A 550 -21.23 -4.53 -1.49
N GLU A 551 -22.51 -4.63 -1.12
CA GLU A 551 -23.49 -5.49 -1.79
C GLU A 551 -23.99 -4.90 -3.12
N GLU A 552 -24.10 -3.58 -3.22
CA GLU A 552 -24.40 -2.88 -4.47
C GLU A 552 -23.25 -3.00 -5.46
N ALA A 553 -22.00 -2.97 -4.99
CA ALA A 553 -20.81 -3.19 -5.82
C ALA A 553 -20.76 -4.58 -6.46
N GLU A 554 -21.56 -5.55 -6.01
CA GLU A 554 -21.71 -6.87 -6.65
C GLU A 554 -22.59 -6.82 -7.91
N ARG A 555 -23.34 -5.73 -8.13
CA ARG A 555 -24.30 -5.59 -9.24
C ARG A 555 -23.71 -4.86 -10.44
N ALA A 556 -24.18 -5.20 -11.65
CA ALA A 556 -23.70 -4.59 -12.89
C ALA A 556 -24.05 -3.09 -13.03
N ASP A 557 -25.10 -2.64 -12.34
CA ASP A 557 -25.62 -1.28 -12.38
C ASP A 557 -24.98 -0.33 -11.34
N TYR A 558 -23.99 -0.80 -10.58
CA TYR A 558 -23.35 -0.03 -9.49
C TYR A 558 -22.87 1.37 -9.91
N LEU A 559 -22.14 1.48 -11.05
CA LEU A 559 -21.65 2.78 -11.54
C LEU A 559 -22.73 3.63 -12.21
N THR A 560 -23.85 3.02 -12.60
CA THR A 560 -24.96 3.68 -13.30
C THR A 560 -26.11 4.06 -12.37
N GLY A 561 -25.99 3.80 -11.06
CA GLY A 561 -27.10 3.87 -10.11
C GLY A 561 -27.85 5.21 -10.08
N ALA A 562 -29.17 5.12 -10.25
CA ALA A 562 -30.18 6.17 -10.03
C ALA A 562 -30.23 7.34 -11.03
N GLN A 563 -30.56 7.07 -12.31
CA GLN A 563 -31.57 7.93 -12.93
C GLN A 563 -32.88 7.64 -12.19
N GLN A 564 -33.22 8.47 -11.20
CA GLN A 564 -34.63 8.64 -10.87
C GLN A 564 -35.30 9.12 -12.16
N ASP A 565 -36.12 8.25 -12.75
CA ASP A 565 -37.21 8.70 -13.61
C ASP A 565 -38.08 9.61 -12.73
N ASP A 566 -37.81 10.92 -12.75
CA ASP A 566 -38.77 11.92 -12.30
C ASP A 566 -39.98 11.80 -13.24
N PRO A 567 -41.17 11.42 -12.77
CA PRO A 567 -42.36 11.41 -13.61
C PRO A 567 -42.89 12.85 -13.66
N ALA A 568 -42.16 13.75 -14.34
CA ALA A 568 -42.63 15.11 -14.58
C ALA A 568 -41.87 15.78 -15.72
N ASP A 569 -42.17 15.41 -16.98
CA ASP A 569 -42.53 16.41 -17.99
C ASP A 569 -43.24 15.80 -19.21
N GLU A 570 -44.34 15.08 -18.97
CA GLU A 570 -45.39 14.97 -19.99
C GLU A 570 -46.36 16.14 -19.77
N GLY A 571 -46.09 17.30 -20.37
CA GLY A 571 -47.13 18.30 -20.53
C GLY A 571 -46.73 19.77 -20.54
N ALA A 572 -45.78 20.19 -21.37
CA ALA A 572 -45.60 21.62 -21.64
C ALA A 572 -45.02 21.93 -23.02
N ASP A 573 -45.55 21.33 -24.10
CA ASP A 573 -45.26 21.89 -25.43
C ASP A 573 -46.40 21.67 -26.43
N ALA A 574 -47.54 22.32 -26.14
CA ALA A 574 -48.56 22.61 -27.14
C ALA A 574 -49.47 23.73 -26.64
N ARG A 575 -49.12 24.99 -26.91
CA ARG A 575 -50.03 26.05 -27.36
C ARG A 575 -49.35 27.41 -27.47
N THR A 576 -49.87 28.20 -28.41
CA THR A 576 -49.58 29.60 -28.78
C THR A 576 -48.35 29.77 -29.67
N ASP A 577 -48.51 29.61 -30.98
CA ASP A 577 -49.13 30.54 -31.96
C ASP A 577 -48.13 31.55 -32.51
N GLY A 578 -48.01 31.51 -33.84
CA GLY A 578 -47.21 32.43 -34.63
C GLY A 578 -47.55 33.90 -34.40
N VAL A 579 -46.65 34.76 -34.84
CA VAL A 579 -46.88 35.76 -35.90
C VAL A 579 -45.71 36.76 -35.90
N THR A 580 -45.27 37.12 -37.12
CA THR A 580 -44.37 38.23 -37.54
C THR A 580 -42.89 38.09 -37.20
N GLY A 581 -41.93 38.26 -38.11
CA GLY A 581 -41.98 38.79 -39.47
C GLY A 581 -40.84 39.78 -39.69
N ARG A 582 -39.72 39.33 -40.25
CA ARG A 582 -38.94 39.95 -41.34
C ARG A 582 -37.65 39.18 -41.59
#